data_AF-A0A6B3FQG4-F1
#
_entry.id   AF-A0A6B3FQG4-F1
#
_cell.length_a   1.000
_cell.length_b   1.000
_cell.length_c   1.000
_cell.angle_alpha   90.00
_cell.angle_beta   90.00
_cell.angle_gamma   90.00
#
_symmetry.space_group_name_H-M   'P 1'
#
loop_
_entity.id
_entity.type
_entity.pdbx_description
1 polymer ?
#
loop_
_entity_poly.entity_id
_entity_poly.type
_entity_poly.pdbx_seq_one_letter_code
_entity_poly.pdbx_strand_id
1 'polypeptide(L)'
;MSLSVLLAAAPSPGPGGSLDEAAEQAGNAAGWVEENWSTWLSTGLRILLIVAVAITLRYLIRRALTNLIDRMNRSAQAVQGTALGGLLVNAERRRQRSEAIGSVLRSVASFLIMGTAALMILGAFKINLAPLLASAGVAGVALGFGARNLVTDFLSGVFMILEDQYGVGDTIDAG
;
A
#
# COMPACT_ATOMS: atom_id res chain seq x y z
N MET A 1 35.39 47.03 18.57
CA MET A 1 36.79 47.38 18.26
C MET A 1 37.47 46.08 17.85
N SER A 2 37.92 45.79 16.63
CA SER A 2 38.12 46.53 15.38
C SER A 2 38.40 45.43 14.34
N LEU A 3 37.62 45.21 13.27
CA LEU A 3 37.78 45.74 11.91
C LEU A 3 39.22 46.13 11.51
N SER A 4 39.82 45.38 10.55
CA SER A 4 40.71 45.77 9.42
C SER A 4 41.51 44.53 8.98
N VAL A 5 41.13 43.83 7.90
CA VAL A 5 41.54 44.06 6.49
C VAL A 5 43.04 43.80 6.24
N LEU A 6 43.31 42.69 5.55
CA LEU A 6 44.48 42.39 4.69
C LEU A 6 44.20 41.03 4.03
N LEU A 7 43.45 40.97 2.93
CA LEU A 7 43.92 41.16 1.54
C LEU A 7 45.05 40.19 1.18
N ALA A 8 44.69 38.97 0.77
CA ALA A 8 45.57 38.08 0.01
C ALA A 8 44.73 37.19 -0.92
N ALA A 9 44.86 37.48 -2.22
CA ALA A 9 44.56 36.63 -3.37
C ALA A 9 43.09 36.19 -3.59
N ALA A 10 42.27 37.11 -4.11
CA ALA A 10 41.26 36.69 -5.08
C ALA A 10 41.99 36.19 -6.34
N PRO A 11 41.73 34.97 -6.85
CA PRO A 11 42.24 34.58 -8.15
C PRO A 11 41.58 35.46 -9.21
N SER A 12 42.40 36.17 -9.98
CA SER A 12 41.95 36.97 -11.13
C SER A 12 41.37 36.05 -12.21
N PRO A 13 40.20 36.37 -12.80
CA PRO A 13 39.65 35.57 -13.89
C PRO A 13 40.45 35.86 -15.17
N GLY A 14 41.34 34.95 -15.54
CA GLY A 14 42.02 34.97 -16.83
C GLY A 14 41.05 34.57 -17.96
N PRO A 15 41.02 35.25 -19.12
CA PRO A 15 40.06 35.01 -20.19
C PRO A 15 40.43 33.80 -21.09
N GLY A 16 40.86 32.69 -20.49
CA GLY A 16 41.30 31.49 -21.21
C GLY A 16 41.04 30.15 -20.50
N GLY A 17 40.62 30.15 -19.23
CA GLY A 17 40.34 28.90 -18.49
C GLY A 17 38.94 28.33 -18.72
N SER A 18 37.97 29.16 -19.13
CA SER A 18 36.56 28.76 -19.10
C SER A 18 36.12 27.75 -20.17
N LEU A 19 36.84 27.67 -21.30
CA LEU A 19 36.47 26.76 -22.40
C LEU A 19 37.18 25.41 -22.27
N ASP A 20 38.45 25.41 -21.87
CA ASP A 20 39.21 24.19 -21.61
C ASP A 20 38.73 23.50 -20.33
N GLU A 21 38.42 24.25 -19.26
CA GLU A 21 37.79 23.69 -18.05
C GLU A 21 36.38 23.17 -18.33
N ALA A 22 35.59 23.86 -19.17
CA ALA A 22 34.27 23.37 -19.57
C ALA A 22 34.36 22.10 -20.44
N ALA A 23 35.38 21.99 -21.30
CA ALA A 23 35.63 20.80 -22.10
C ALA A 23 36.07 19.61 -21.23
N GLU A 24 36.92 19.84 -20.24
CA GLU A 24 37.38 18.81 -19.30
C GLU A 24 36.24 18.38 -18.35
N GLN A 25 35.43 19.33 -17.88
CA GLN A 25 34.24 19.06 -17.06
C GLN A 25 33.16 18.31 -17.84
N ALA A 26 32.96 18.64 -19.13
CA ALA A 26 32.06 17.90 -20.02
C ALA A 26 32.58 16.48 -20.32
N GLY A 27 33.89 16.30 -20.51
CA GLY A 27 34.50 14.99 -20.70
C GLY A 27 34.40 14.09 -19.47
N ASN A 28 34.66 14.64 -18.28
CA ASN A 28 34.50 13.94 -17.00
C ASN A 28 33.02 13.62 -16.71
N ALA A 29 32.11 14.52 -17.03
CA ALA A 29 30.67 14.27 -16.91
C ALA A 29 30.21 13.19 -17.89
N ALA A 30 30.69 13.20 -19.14
CA ALA A 30 30.37 12.18 -20.13
C ALA A 30 30.89 10.80 -19.71
N GLY A 31 32.12 10.70 -19.20
CA GLY A 31 32.68 9.44 -18.70
C GLY A 31 31.90 8.87 -17.50
N TRP A 32 31.52 9.73 -16.55
CA TRP A 32 30.68 9.32 -15.41
C TRP A 32 29.27 8.89 -15.84
N VAL A 33 28.68 9.54 -16.85
CA VAL A 33 27.38 9.15 -17.40
C VAL A 33 27.47 7.80 -18.11
N GLU A 34 28.48 7.57 -18.95
CA GLU A 34 28.66 6.31 -19.70
C GLU A 34 28.77 5.11 -18.75
N GLU A 35 29.55 5.25 -17.67
CA GLU A 35 29.75 4.19 -16.67
C GLU A 35 28.47 3.93 -15.85
N ASN A 36 27.72 4.98 -15.51
CA ASN A 36 26.55 4.88 -14.64
C ASN A 36 25.23 4.62 -15.38
N TRP A 37 25.17 4.88 -16.69
CA TRP A 37 23.95 4.81 -17.50
C TRP A 37 23.23 3.46 -17.40
N SER A 38 24.01 2.36 -17.42
CA SER A 38 23.49 1.00 -17.31
C SER A 38 22.80 0.71 -15.95
N THR A 39 23.37 1.25 -14.87
CA THR A 39 22.86 1.05 -13.51
C THR A 39 21.61 1.89 -13.28
N TRP A 40 21.56 3.09 -13.84
CA TRP A 40 20.41 3.99 -13.72
C TRP A 40 19.23 3.46 -14.53
N LEU A 41 19.49 2.95 -15.74
CA LEU A 41 18.45 2.38 -16.59
C LEU A 41 17.88 1.08 -16.00
N SER A 42 18.72 0.20 -15.47
CA SER A 42 18.27 -1.04 -14.81
C SER A 42 17.51 -0.77 -13.50
N THR A 43 17.97 0.19 -12.70
CA THR A 43 17.27 0.60 -11.47
C THR A 43 15.94 1.28 -11.80
N GLY A 44 15.94 2.21 -12.77
CA GLY A 44 14.74 2.89 -13.24
C GLY A 44 13.71 1.93 -13.82
N LEU A 45 14.13 0.98 -14.66
CA LEU A 45 13.25 -0.05 -15.21
C LEU A 45 12.66 -0.94 -14.10
N ARG A 46 13.46 -1.33 -13.12
CA ARG A 46 12.98 -2.13 -11.98
C ARG A 46 11.94 -1.38 -11.16
N ILE A 47 12.17 -0.10 -10.87
CA ILE A 47 11.19 0.75 -10.17
C ILE A 47 9.91 0.88 -11.00
N LEU A 48 10.02 1.11 -12.31
CA LEU A 48 8.87 1.19 -13.21
C LEU A 48 8.05 -0.10 -13.19
N LEU A 49 8.73 -1.27 -13.23
CA LEU A 49 8.07 -2.57 -13.16
C LEU A 49 7.35 -2.77 -11.81
N ILE A 50 7.99 -2.42 -10.69
CA ILE A 50 7.36 -2.47 -9.35
C ILE A 50 6.10 -1.59 -9.31
N VAL A 51 6.19 -0.36 -9.82
CA VAL A 51 5.06 0.57 -9.86
C VAL A 51 3.95 0.04 -10.77
N ALA A 52 4.29 -0.49 -11.94
CA ALA A 52 3.34 -1.10 -12.86
C ALA A 52 2.60 -2.26 -12.18
N VAL A 53 3.32 -3.19 -11.55
CA VAL A 53 2.75 -4.31 -10.81
C VAL A 53 1.86 -3.83 -9.66
N ALA A 54 2.31 -2.84 -8.87
CA ALA A 54 1.52 -2.28 -7.78
C ALA A 54 0.21 -1.64 -8.28
N ILE A 55 0.26 -0.92 -9.39
CA ILE A 55 -0.92 -0.33 -10.04
C ILE A 55 -1.84 -1.43 -10.54
N THR A 56 -1.30 -2.46 -11.22
CA THR A 56 -2.07 -3.60 -11.71
C THR A 56 -2.77 -4.33 -10.56
N LEU A 57 -2.05 -4.66 -9.48
CA LEU A 57 -2.63 -5.29 -8.29
C LEU A 57 -3.72 -4.41 -7.68
N ARG A 58 -3.45 -3.11 -7.50
CA ARG A 58 -4.44 -2.17 -6.95
C ARG A 58 -5.69 -2.09 -7.83
N TYR A 59 -5.51 -2.07 -9.15
CA TYR A 59 -6.61 -2.10 -10.11
C TYR A 59 -7.41 -3.40 -9.99
N LEU A 60 -6.73 -4.56 -9.95
CA LEU A 60 -7.36 -5.86 -9.81
C LEU A 60 -8.15 -5.98 -8.51
N ILE A 61 -7.62 -5.52 -7.38
CA ILE A 61 -8.34 -5.53 -6.10
C ILE A 61 -9.56 -4.62 -6.16
N ARG A 62 -9.41 -3.40 -6.67
CA ARG A 62 -10.55 -2.48 -6.82
C ARG A 62 -11.63 -3.08 -7.70
N ARG A 63 -11.23 -3.72 -8.82
CA ARG A 63 -12.12 -4.36 -9.78
C ARG A 63 -12.79 -5.62 -9.22
N ALA A 64 -12.07 -6.48 -8.52
CA ALA A 64 -12.63 -7.67 -7.87
C ALA A 64 -13.66 -7.28 -6.81
N LEU A 65 -13.36 -6.25 -6.01
CA LEU A 65 -14.26 -5.76 -4.97
C LEU A 65 -15.51 -5.09 -5.56
N THR A 66 -15.41 -4.25 -6.60
CA THR A 66 -16.62 -3.70 -7.27
C THR A 66 -17.42 -4.81 -7.93
N ASN A 67 -16.76 -5.74 -8.63
CA ASN A 67 -17.44 -6.82 -9.33
C ASN A 67 -18.18 -7.76 -8.38
N LEU A 68 -17.66 -8.04 -7.18
CA LEU A 68 -18.34 -8.88 -6.19
C LEU A 68 -19.58 -8.19 -5.62
N ILE A 69 -19.45 -6.91 -5.27
CA ILE A 69 -20.54 -6.10 -4.72
C ILE A 69 -21.64 -5.85 -5.76
N ASP A 70 -21.27 -5.54 -7.00
CA ASP A 70 -22.22 -5.31 -8.10
C ASP A 70 -22.94 -6.61 -8.50
N ARG A 71 -22.25 -7.76 -8.42
CA ARG A 71 -22.87 -9.07 -8.69
C ARG A 71 -23.92 -9.42 -7.62
N MET A 72 -23.66 -9.07 -6.36
CA MET A 72 -24.63 -9.23 -5.26
C MET A 72 -25.77 -8.20 -5.31
N ASN A 73 -25.49 -6.97 -5.78
CA ASN A 73 -26.49 -5.92 -5.91
C ASN A 73 -27.41 -6.10 -7.13
N ARG A 74 -26.92 -6.68 -8.24
CA ARG A 74 -27.77 -7.03 -9.40
C ARG A 74 -28.79 -8.12 -9.08
N SER A 75 -28.45 -9.09 -8.22
CA SER A 75 -29.41 -10.07 -7.71
C SER A 75 -30.46 -9.45 -6.77
N ALA A 76 -30.12 -8.38 -6.05
CA ALA A 76 -31.07 -7.67 -5.19
C ALA A 76 -32.03 -6.77 -5.99
N GLN A 77 -31.59 -6.18 -7.10
CA GLN A 77 -32.42 -5.30 -7.94
C GLN A 77 -33.46 -6.05 -8.80
N ALA A 78 -33.26 -7.32 -9.13
CA ALA A 78 -34.27 -8.12 -9.86
C ALA A 78 -35.56 -8.39 -9.03
N VAL A 79 -35.52 -8.17 -7.71
CA VAL A 79 -36.65 -8.35 -6.78
C VAL A 79 -37.37 -7.01 -6.50
N GLN A 80 -36.89 -5.91 -7.07
CA GLN A 80 -37.33 -4.54 -6.77
C GLN A 80 -38.70 -4.16 -7.37
N GLY A 81 -39.34 -5.07 -8.12
CA GLY A 81 -40.59 -4.82 -8.84
C GLY A 81 -41.90 -5.08 -8.08
N THR A 82 -41.89 -5.65 -6.86
CA THR A 82 -43.15 -6.06 -6.18
C THR A 82 -43.21 -5.66 -4.70
N ALA A 83 -43.94 -4.57 -4.42
CA ALA A 83 -44.84 -4.32 -3.29
C ALA A 83 -44.43 -4.55 -1.81
N LEU A 84 -43.16 -4.48 -1.39
CA LEU A 84 -42.77 -4.78 0.01
C LEU A 84 -41.85 -3.72 0.67
N GLY A 85 -42.36 -2.51 0.89
CA GLY A 85 -41.63 -1.38 1.51
C GLY A 85 -40.96 -1.65 2.87
N GLY A 86 -41.51 -2.56 3.69
CA GLY A 86 -40.91 -2.94 4.98
C GLY A 86 -39.71 -3.89 4.88
N LEU A 87 -39.69 -4.77 3.86
CA LEU A 87 -38.54 -5.62 3.57
C LEU A 87 -37.42 -4.84 2.88
N LEU A 88 -37.75 -3.77 2.16
CA LEU A 88 -36.79 -2.85 1.55
C LEU A 88 -35.93 -2.12 2.60
N VAL A 89 -36.47 -1.72 3.76
CA VAL A 89 -35.68 -1.11 4.85
C VAL A 89 -34.61 -2.07 5.39
N ASN A 90 -34.94 -3.35 5.52
CA ASN A 90 -33.98 -4.36 5.99
C ASN A 90 -32.96 -4.73 4.91
N ALA A 91 -33.37 -4.77 3.64
CA ALA A 91 -32.46 -4.98 2.51
C ALA A 91 -31.47 -3.81 2.34
N GLU A 92 -31.95 -2.57 2.46
CA GLU A 92 -31.14 -1.36 2.35
C GLU A 92 -30.09 -1.28 3.48
N ARG A 93 -30.49 -1.58 4.73
CA ARG A 93 -29.52 -1.64 5.85
C ARG A 93 -28.49 -2.76 5.67
N ARG A 94 -28.87 -3.92 5.15
CA ARG A 94 -27.92 -5.01 4.86
C ARG A 94 -26.94 -4.61 3.76
N ARG A 95 -27.41 -3.90 2.74
CA ARG A 95 -26.59 -3.35 1.66
C ARG A 95 -25.60 -2.29 2.16
N GLN A 96 -26.04 -1.34 2.98
CA GLN A 96 -25.15 -0.35 3.58
C GLN A 96 -24.07 -1.00 4.46
N ARG A 97 -24.43 -2.05 5.22
CA ARG A 97 -23.45 -2.82 6.00
C ARG A 97 -22.43 -3.54 5.10
N SER A 98 -22.86 -4.17 4.02
CA SER A 98 -21.94 -4.86 3.11
C SER A 98 -21.04 -3.89 2.34
N GLU A 99 -21.56 -2.73 1.94
CA GLU A 99 -20.77 -1.65 1.31
C GLU A 99 -19.73 -1.08 2.29
N ALA A 100 -20.10 -0.86 3.56
CA ALA A 100 -19.17 -0.40 4.59
C ALA A 100 -18.03 -1.42 4.79
N ILE A 101 -18.35 -2.71 4.98
CA ILE A 101 -17.35 -3.78 5.11
C ILE A 101 -16.46 -3.86 3.87
N GLY A 102 -17.06 -3.81 2.67
CA GLY A 102 -16.32 -3.83 1.40
C GLY A 102 -15.36 -2.64 1.25
N SER A 103 -15.75 -1.46 1.74
CA SER A 103 -14.90 -0.26 1.70
C SER A 103 -13.70 -0.36 2.66
N VAL A 104 -13.90 -0.89 3.87
CA VAL A 104 -12.81 -1.14 4.83
C VAL A 104 -11.82 -2.16 4.26
N LEU A 105 -12.32 -3.27 3.72
CA LEU A 105 -11.48 -4.31 3.14
C LEU A 105 -10.65 -3.78 1.96
N ARG A 106 -11.26 -2.94 1.11
CA ARG A 106 -10.58 -2.24 0.02
C ARG A 106 -9.47 -1.33 0.54
N SER A 107 -9.74 -0.59 1.62
CA SER A 107 -8.79 0.34 2.22
C SER A 107 -7.58 -0.41 2.76
N VAL A 108 -7.79 -1.46 3.55
CA VAL A 108 -6.73 -2.31 4.12
C VAL A 108 -5.90 -2.96 3.01
N ALA A 109 -6.53 -3.58 2.01
CA ALA A 109 -5.81 -4.19 0.90
C ALA A 109 -4.98 -3.17 0.09
N SER A 110 -5.54 -1.98 -0.16
CA SER A 110 -4.81 -0.90 -0.83
C SER A 110 -3.64 -0.40 0.00
N PHE A 111 -3.78 -0.31 1.33
CA PHE A 111 -2.70 0.08 2.23
C PHE A 111 -1.55 -0.93 2.20
N LEU A 112 -1.85 -2.23 2.26
CA LEU A 112 -0.86 -3.30 2.18
C LEU A 112 -0.10 -3.32 0.85
N ILE A 113 -0.79 -3.15 -0.29
CA ILE A 113 -0.14 -3.06 -1.61
C ILE A 113 0.78 -1.84 -1.67
N MET A 114 0.30 -0.67 -1.26
CA MET A 114 1.12 0.55 -1.33
C MET A 114 2.33 0.47 -0.40
N GLY A 115 2.16 -0.08 0.81
CA GLY A 115 3.26 -0.28 1.76
C GLY A 115 4.31 -1.25 1.23
N THR A 116 3.90 -2.41 0.70
CA THR A 116 4.83 -3.39 0.11
C THR A 116 5.53 -2.82 -1.14
N ALA A 117 4.82 -2.11 -2.00
CA ALA A 117 5.41 -1.44 -3.16
C ALA A 117 6.44 -0.38 -2.74
N ALA A 118 6.14 0.43 -1.72
CA ALA A 118 7.08 1.41 -1.19
C ALA A 118 8.37 0.73 -0.67
N LEU A 119 8.23 -0.36 0.10
CA LEU A 119 9.39 -1.12 0.57
C LEU A 119 10.21 -1.71 -0.60
N MET A 120 9.56 -2.23 -1.64
CA MET A 120 10.26 -2.73 -2.82
C MET A 120 11.03 -1.62 -3.55
N ILE A 121 10.46 -0.42 -3.67
CA ILE A 121 11.12 0.74 -4.26
C ILE A 121 12.33 1.17 -3.42
N LEU A 122 12.20 1.24 -2.09
CA LEU A 122 13.33 1.54 -1.19
C LEU A 122 14.45 0.51 -1.34
N GLY A 123 14.10 -0.78 -1.50
CA GLY A 123 15.06 -1.84 -1.77
C GLY A 123 15.79 -1.69 -3.12
N ALA A 124 15.13 -1.13 -4.13
CA ALA A 124 15.77 -0.81 -5.42
C ALA A 124 16.85 0.28 -5.25
N PHE A 125 16.64 1.23 -4.34
CA PHE A 125 17.64 2.24 -3.95
C PHE A 125 18.71 1.72 -2.98
N LYS A 126 18.79 0.40 -2.74
CA LYS A 126 19.76 -0.24 -1.83
C LYS A 126 19.67 0.26 -0.38
N ILE A 127 18.53 0.82 0.02
CA ILE A 127 18.27 1.22 1.41
C ILE A 127 18.05 -0.05 2.24
N ASN A 128 18.62 -0.09 3.44
CA ASN A 128 18.43 -1.22 4.35
C ASN A 128 16.97 -1.28 4.83
N LEU A 129 16.28 -2.34 4.43
CA LEU A 129 14.87 -2.58 4.77
C LEU A 129 14.69 -3.16 6.17
N ALA A 130 15.74 -3.65 6.82
CA ALA A 130 15.65 -4.35 8.10
C ALA A 130 14.95 -3.53 9.21
N PRO A 131 15.26 -2.23 9.41
CA PRO A 131 14.56 -1.43 10.42
C PRO A 131 13.07 -1.23 10.11
N LEU A 132 12.73 -1.07 8.83
CA LEU A 132 11.34 -0.87 8.39
C LEU A 132 10.53 -2.17 8.49
N LEU A 133 11.13 -3.30 8.12
CA LEU A 133 10.51 -4.61 8.26
C LEU A 133 10.37 -5.00 9.74
N ALA A 134 11.35 -4.66 10.59
CA ALA A 134 11.26 -4.89 12.02
C ALA A 134 10.11 -4.08 12.63
N SER A 135 9.98 -2.79 12.31
CA SER A 135 8.88 -1.96 12.83
C SER A 135 7.52 -2.39 12.28
N ALA A 136 7.43 -2.72 10.99
CA ALA A 136 6.21 -3.27 10.38
C ALA A 136 5.83 -4.62 11.01
N GLY A 137 6.80 -5.47 11.34
CA GLY A 137 6.61 -6.72 12.04
C GLY A 137 6.04 -6.52 13.44
N VAL A 138 6.63 -5.64 14.25
CA VAL A 138 6.13 -5.32 15.61
C VAL A 138 4.72 -4.71 15.54
N ALA A 139 4.48 -3.78 14.62
CA ALA A 139 3.15 -3.20 14.41
C ALA A 139 2.12 -4.27 13.99
N GLY A 140 2.50 -5.20 13.12
CA GLY A 140 1.67 -6.33 12.70
C GLY A 140 1.32 -7.25 13.86
N VAL A 141 2.28 -7.57 14.73
CA VAL A 141 2.05 -8.36 15.94
C VAL A 141 1.09 -7.63 16.89
N ALA A 142 1.28 -6.33 17.11
CA ALA A 142 0.38 -5.53 17.95
C ALA A 142 -1.07 -5.53 17.42
N LEU A 143 -1.24 -5.37 16.10
CA LEU A 143 -2.55 -5.48 15.45
C LEU A 143 -3.14 -6.89 15.59
N GLY A 144 -2.32 -7.93 15.46
CA GLY A 144 -2.72 -9.32 15.65
C GLY A 144 -3.21 -9.60 17.07
N PHE A 145 -2.52 -9.07 18.09
CA PHE A 145 -3.00 -9.15 19.47
C PHE A 145 -4.29 -8.36 19.70
N GLY A 146 -4.46 -7.20 19.06
CA GLY A 146 -5.71 -6.44 19.09
C GLY A 146 -6.90 -7.19 18.47
N ALA A 147 -6.65 -8.03 17.46
CA ALA A 147 -7.68 -8.83 16.80
C ALA A 147 -7.90 -10.22 17.43
N ARG A 148 -7.13 -10.59 18.47
CA ARG A 148 -7.12 -11.95 19.03
C ARG A 148 -8.50 -12.45 19.45
N ASN A 149 -9.29 -11.62 20.13
CA ASN A 149 -10.62 -12.01 20.61
C ASN A 149 -11.55 -12.38 19.45
N LEU A 150 -11.54 -11.58 18.36
CA LEU A 150 -12.34 -11.86 17.18
C LEU A 150 -12.03 -13.22 16.56
N VAL A 151 -10.74 -13.61 16.56
CA VAL A 151 -10.31 -14.91 16.03
C VAL A 151 -10.79 -16.04 16.94
N THR A 152 -10.68 -15.88 18.26
CA THR A 152 -11.19 -16.87 19.21
C THR A 152 -12.70 -17.04 19.07
N ASP A 153 -13.45 -15.95 18.99
CA ASP A 153 -14.92 -15.98 18.86
C ASP A 153 -15.35 -16.67 17.56
N PHE A 154 -14.67 -16.38 16.45
CA PHE A 154 -14.92 -17.03 15.17
C PHE A 154 -14.64 -18.53 15.22
N LEU A 155 -13.50 -18.94 15.79
CA LEU A 155 -13.14 -20.35 15.90
C LEU A 155 -14.11 -21.11 16.80
N SER A 156 -14.46 -20.55 17.96
CA SER A 156 -15.47 -21.15 18.86
C SER A 156 -16.81 -21.33 18.16
N GLY A 157 -17.27 -20.34 17.39
CA GLY A 157 -18.50 -20.45 16.61
C GLY A 157 -18.44 -21.52 15.51
N VAL A 158 -17.31 -21.65 14.81
CA VAL A 158 -17.11 -22.70 13.80
C VAL A 158 -17.07 -24.09 14.45
N PHE A 159 -16.35 -24.26 15.56
CA PHE A 159 -16.31 -25.54 16.29
C PHE A 159 -17.67 -25.94 16.84
N MET A 160 -18.45 -24.99 17.36
CA MET A 160 -19.81 -25.23 17.83
C MET A 160 -20.71 -25.84 16.75
N ILE A 161 -20.61 -25.34 15.51
CA ILE A 161 -21.38 -25.85 14.36
C ILE A 161 -20.83 -27.21 13.88
N LEU A 162 -19.52 -27.38 13.84
CA LEU A 162 -18.88 -28.61 13.35
C LEU A 162 -19.07 -29.80 14.29
N GLU A 163 -19.08 -29.55 15.59
CA GLU A 163 -19.24 -30.60 16.61
C GLU A 163 -20.71 -30.89 16.95
N ASP A 164 -21.67 -30.17 16.34
CA ASP A 164 -23.12 -30.27 16.62
C ASP A 164 -23.43 -30.21 18.13
N GLN A 165 -22.68 -29.38 18.87
CA GLN A 165 -22.75 -29.33 20.34
C GLN A 165 -24.10 -28.79 20.84
N TYR A 166 -24.84 -28.10 19.96
CA TYR A 166 -26.16 -27.53 20.25
C TYR A 166 -27.03 -27.58 18.99
N GLY A 167 -28.15 -28.29 19.07
CA GLY A 167 -29.12 -28.38 17.98
C GLY A 167 -29.91 -27.09 17.82
N VAL A 168 -30.37 -26.79 16.60
CA VAL A 168 -31.25 -25.64 16.33
C VAL A 168 -32.58 -25.85 17.10
N GLY A 169 -32.71 -25.24 18.27
CA GLY A 169 -33.89 -25.38 19.14
C GLY A 169 -33.58 -25.64 20.63
N ASP A 170 -32.33 -25.91 20.99
CA ASP A 170 -31.96 -26.16 22.39
C ASP A 170 -31.90 -24.86 23.20
N THR A 171 -32.57 -24.87 24.36
CA THR A 171 -32.45 -23.79 25.34
C THR A 171 -31.13 -23.99 26.10
N ILE A 172 -30.17 -23.13 25.80
CA ILE A 172 -28.87 -23.11 26.45
C ILE A 172 -28.76 -21.89 27.36
N ASP A 173 -28.36 -22.12 28.61
CA ASP A 173 -28.01 -21.05 29.54
C ASP A 173 -26.51 -20.82 29.44
N ALA A 174 -26.15 -19.74 28.76
CA ALA A 174 -24.77 -19.35 28.50
C ALA A 174 -24.42 -18.10 29.32
N GLY A 175 -24.57 -18.18 30.65
CA GLY A 175 -23.93 -17.31 31.65
C GLY A 175 -24.19 -15.82 31.55
#